data_AF-A0A7Y9FEU7-F1
#
_entry.id   AF-A0A7Y9FEU7-F1
#
_cell.length_a   1.000
_cell.length_b   1.000
_cell.length_c   1.000
_cell.angle_alpha   90.00
_cell.angle_beta   90.00
_cell.angle_gamma   90.00
#
_symmetry.space_group_name_H-M   'P 1'
#
loop_
_entity.id
_entity.type
_entity.pdbx_description
1 polymer ?
#
loop_
_entity_poly.entity_id
_entity_poly.type
_entity_poly.pdbx_seq_one_letter_code
_entity_poly.pdbx_strand_id
1 'polypeptide(L)'
;MFAPKWEKALHRAAIQQRDANAVRAVANEHAEARQSAALLETLMGALPVNDVARVRQLLGWLWDGGYDPAADVFMTRYLPGAGLALEVAPGITVELPLTRDAVGLALAEAHQSAGDVVAACDVVEQVTPSTVAAVSLAELYAEQGRWQEVIALTDGVTNEDEATMFLLVQRAAALRQTGSPGAAREALKEALRLRSRPAELRHRALIERAYTYLAENKRAMARKDLEKVLAENSTYPGLAEAMAELPPS
;
A
#
# COMPACT_ATOMS: atom_id res chain seq x y z
N MET A 1 -30.31 -26.64 11.95
CA MET A 1 -29.08 -27.42 11.65
C MET A 1 -27.98 -26.90 12.56
N PHE A 2 -27.32 -27.75 13.35
CA PHE A 2 -26.25 -27.32 14.26
C PHE A 2 -24.94 -27.10 13.50
N ALA A 3 -24.15 -26.09 13.90
CA ALA A 3 -22.82 -25.88 13.32
C ALA A 3 -21.92 -27.11 13.49
N PRO A 4 -21.12 -27.48 12.47
CA PRO A 4 -20.19 -28.60 12.52
C PRO A 4 -19.10 -28.38 13.59
N LYS A 5 -18.40 -29.46 13.95
CA LYS A 5 -17.39 -29.45 15.03
C LYS A 5 -16.26 -28.45 14.75
N TRP A 6 -15.75 -28.41 13.51
CA TRP A 6 -14.68 -27.50 13.12
C TRP A 6 -15.09 -26.03 13.28
N GLU A 7 -16.33 -25.69 12.90
CA GLU A 7 -16.85 -24.33 12.96
C GLU A 7 -16.96 -23.84 14.40
N LYS A 8 -17.46 -24.69 15.30
CA LYS A 8 -17.51 -24.39 16.75
C LYS A 8 -16.12 -24.21 17.35
N ALA A 9 -15.16 -25.05 16.95
CA ALA A 9 -13.78 -24.96 17.43
C ALA A 9 -13.11 -23.66 16.95
N LEU A 10 -13.25 -23.33 15.67
CA LEU A 10 -12.69 -22.10 15.09
C LEU A 10 -13.34 -20.86 15.70
N HIS A 11 -14.66 -20.85 15.88
CA HIS A 11 -15.37 -19.75 16.54
C HIS A 11 -14.87 -19.54 17.99
N ARG A 12 -14.68 -20.63 18.75
CA ARG A 12 -14.13 -20.54 20.10
C ARG A 12 -12.73 -19.94 20.09
N ALA A 13 -11.85 -20.40 19.22
CA ALA A 13 -10.48 -19.92 19.13
C ALA A 13 -10.40 -18.45 18.66
N ALA A 14 -11.08 -18.10 17.57
CA ALA A 14 -10.96 -16.81 16.91
C ALA A 14 -11.80 -15.70 17.55
N ILE A 15 -13.05 -16.01 17.94
CA ILE A 15 -14.01 -15.00 18.38
C ILE A 15 -14.03 -14.87 19.91
N GLN A 16 -14.04 -16.01 20.63
CA GLN A 16 -14.16 -16.01 22.08
C GLN A 16 -12.80 -15.83 22.78
N GLN A 17 -11.80 -16.62 22.36
CA GLN A 17 -10.47 -16.60 22.97
C GLN A 17 -9.55 -15.54 22.35
N ARG A 18 -9.78 -15.22 21.07
CA ARG A 18 -8.92 -14.34 20.27
C ARG A 18 -7.45 -14.79 20.29
N ASP A 19 -7.22 -16.09 20.16
CA ASP A 19 -5.89 -16.70 20.25
C ASP A 19 -5.45 -17.31 18.91
N ALA A 20 -4.45 -16.71 18.28
CA ALA A 20 -3.88 -17.17 17.00
C ALA A 20 -3.26 -18.58 17.09
N ASN A 21 -2.70 -18.97 18.25
CA ASN A 21 -2.16 -20.32 18.44
C ASN A 21 -3.28 -21.36 18.47
N ALA A 22 -4.39 -21.04 19.14
CA ALA A 22 -5.57 -21.89 19.15
C ALA A 22 -6.19 -22.00 17.75
N VAL A 23 -6.25 -20.90 16.99
CA VAL A 23 -6.71 -20.90 15.59
C VAL A 23 -5.84 -21.84 14.74
N ARG A 24 -4.52 -21.75 14.87
CA ARG A 24 -3.58 -22.63 14.17
C ARG A 24 -3.76 -24.11 14.55
N ALA A 25 -4.01 -24.41 15.82
CA ALA A 25 -4.29 -25.78 16.26
C ALA A 25 -5.57 -26.33 15.58
N VAL A 26 -6.62 -25.53 15.45
CA VAL A 26 -7.85 -25.91 14.73
C VAL A 26 -7.57 -26.24 13.27
N ALA A 27 -6.73 -25.47 12.58
CA ALA A 27 -6.34 -25.74 11.18
C ALA A 27 -5.63 -27.10 11.00
N ASN A 28 -4.83 -27.50 11.99
CA ASN A 28 -4.13 -28.78 11.99
C ASN A 28 -5.08 -29.97 12.19
N GLU A 29 -6.12 -29.79 13.00
CA GLU A 29 -7.10 -30.83 13.33
C GLU A 29 -8.23 -30.95 12.30
N HIS A 30 -8.58 -29.85 11.62
CA HIS A 30 -9.75 -29.76 10.74
C HIS A 30 -9.37 -29.19 9.38
N ALA A 31 -9.38 -30.04 8.35
CA ALA A 31 -9.01 -29.63 6.99
C ALA A 31 -9.94 -28.55 6.42
N GLU A 32 -11.23 -28.62 6.76
CA GLU A 32 -12.28 -27.67 6.34
C GLU A 32 -12.07 -26.27 6.91
N ALA A 33 -11.36 -26.15 8.04
CA ALA A 33 -11.10 -24.88 8.69
C ALA A 33 -9.82 -24.18 8.19
N ARG A 34 -8.99 -24.86 7.38
CA ARG A 34 -7.61 -24.40 7.11
C ARG A 34 -7.52 -23.01 6.49
N GLN A 35 -8.33 -22.72 5.47
CA GLN A 35 -8.28 -21.42 4.79
C GLN A 35 -8.77 -20.30 5.71
N SER A 36 -9.92 -20.49 6.34
CA SER A 36 -10.49 -19.57 7.32
C SER A 36 -9.50 -19.31 8.48
N ALA A 37 -8.91 -20.38 9.02
CA ALA A 37 -7.95 -20.31 10.12
C ALA A 37 -6.63 -19.66 9.70
N ALA A 38 -6.12 -19.88 8.48
CA ALA A 38 -4.91 -19.23 7.99
C ALA A 38 -5.08 -17.71 7.87
N LEU A 39 -6.24 -17.24 7.38
CA LEU A 39 -6.53 -15.80 7.35
C LEU A 39 -6.60 -15.24 8.77
N LEU A 40 -7.31 -15.91 9.68
CA LEU A 40 -7.44 -15.47 11.07
C LEU A 40 -6.11 -15.48 11.82
N GLU A 41 -5.27 -16.48 11.61
CA GLU A 41 -3.90 -16.53 12.13
C GLU A 41 -3.08 -15.34 11.61
N THR A 42 -3.26 -14.98 10.34
CA THR A 42 -2.59 -13.81 9.75
C THR A 42 -3.03 -12.52 10.42
N LEU A 43 -4.35 -12.28 10.48
CA LEU A 43 -4.94 -11.04 11.01
C LEU A 43 -4.69 -10.86 12.51
N MET A 44 -4.75 -11.94 13.29
CA MET A 44 -4.68 -11.88 14.76
C MET A 44 -3.26 -12.11 15.30
N GLY A 45 -2.40 -12.76 14.52
CA GLY A 45 -1.08 -13.21 14.94
C GLY A 45 0.03 -12.56 14.13
N ALA A 46 0.15 -12.93 12.86
CA ALA A 46 1.33 -12.60 12.06
C ALA A 46 1.45 -11.11 11.72
N LEU A 47 0.35 -10.45 11.30
CA LEU A 47 0.36 -9.02 10.95
C LEU A 47 0.67 -8.11 12.15
N PRO A 48 0.01 -8.25 13.33
CA PRO A 48 0.26 -7.35 14.47
C PRO A 48 1.70 -7.33 14.99
N VAL A 49 2.44 -8.43 14.83
CA VAL A 49 3.85 -8.54 15.25
C VAL A 49 4.83 -8.39 14.09
N ASN A 50 4.34 -8.04 12.91
CA ASN A 50 5.12 -7.88 11.68
C ASN A 50 5.98 -9.11 11.34
N ASP A 51 5.43 -10.32 11.49
CA ASP A 51 6.09 -11.57 11.07
C ASP A 51 5.93 -11.75 9.55
N VAL A 52 6.71 -10.97 8.80
CA VAL A 52 6.67 -10.91 7.33
C VAL A 52 6.80 -12.29 6.70
N ALA A 53 7.67 -13.15 7.22
CA ALA A 53 7.86 -14.50 6.71
C ALA A 53 6.59 -15.35 6.85
N ARG A 54 5.92 -15.27 8.02
CA ARG A 54 4.67 -15.99 8.24
C ARG A 54 3.50 -15.43 7.45
N VAL A 55 3.40 -14.10 7.31
CA VAL A 55 2.37 -13.45 6.47
C VAL A 55 2.50 -13.92 5.03
N ARG A 56 3.71 -13.88 4.44
CA ARG A 56 3.96 -14.36 3.07
C ARG A 56 3.60 -15.84 2.91
N GLN A 57 3.96 -16.67 3.88
CA GLN A 57 3.62 -18.09 3.84
C GLN A 57 2.10 -18.33 3.82
N LEU A 58 1.38 -17.69 4.74
CA LEU A 58 -0.07 -17.91 4.90
C LEU A 58 -0.85 -17.29 3.74
N LEU A 59 -0.60 -16.01 3.44
CA LEU A 59 -1.33 -15.30 2.39
C LEU A 59 -0.94 -15.80 0.99
N GLY A 60 0.31 -16.19 0.77
CA GLY A 60 0.73 -16.82 -0.50
C GLY A 60 -0.03 -18.12 -0.76
N TRP A 61 -0.13 -18.98 0.25
CA TRP A 61 -0.93 -20.21 0.15
C TRP A 61 -2.42 -19.94 -0.11
N LEU A 62 -3.02 -18.93 0.55
CA LEU A 62 -4.40 -18.53 0.31
C LEU A 62 -4.60 -17.96 -1.11
N TRP A 63 -3.67 -17.12 -1.55
CA TRP A 63 -3.70 -16.46 -2.85
C TRP A 63 -3.63 -17.48 -3.98
N ASP A 64 -2.63 -18.35 -3.97
CA ASP A 64 -2.42 -19.43 -4.95
C ASP A 64 -3.59 -20.41 -4.96
N GLY A 65 -4.20 -20.65 -3.80
CA GLY A 65 -5.36 -21.52 -3.64
C GLY A 65 -6.70 -20.91 -4.11
N GLY A 66 -6.71 -19.69 -4.64
CA GLY A 66 -7.95 -19.06 -5.11
C GLY A 66 -8.89 -18.63 -3.98
N TYR A 67 -8.42 -18.55 -2.73
CA TYR A 67 -9.29 -18.26 -1.59
C TYR A 67 -9.87 -16.84 -1.69
N ASP A 68 -11.17 -16.75 -1.44
CA ASP A 68 -11.90 -15.48 -1.32
C ASP A 68 -12.66 -15.48 0.01
N PRO A 69 -12.22 -14.67 1.00
CA PRO A 69 -12.89 -14.57 2.29
C PRO A 69 -14.34 -14.10 2.18
N ALA A 70 -14.72 -13.37 1.12
CA ALA A 70 -16.10 -12.93 0.90
C ALA A 70 -17.04 -14.08 0.52
N ALA A 71 -16.50 -15.20 0.03
CA ALA A 71 -17.25 -16.43 -0.27
C ALA A 71 -17.19 -17.47 0.86
N ASP A 72 -16.39 -17.23 1.90
CA ASP A 72 -16.20 -18.16 3.02
C ASP A 72 -17.39 -18.08 4.00
N VAL A 73 -18.02 -19.24 4.27
CA VAL A 73 -19.21 -19.34 5.11
C VAL A 73 -18.91 -18.97 6.57
N PHE A 74 -17.72 -19.28 7.08
CA PHE A 74 -17.32 -18.91 8.43
C PHE A 74 -17.12 -17.39 8.52
N MET A 75 -16.39 -16.80 7.57
CA MET A 75 -16.12 -15.35 7.54
C MET A 75 -17.41 -14.54 7.44
N THR A 76 -18.26 -14.87 6.48
CA THR A 76 -19.53 -14.17 6.26
C THR A 76 -20.50 -14.30 7.43
N ARG A 77 -20.47 -15.43 8.16
CA ARG A 77 -21.34 -15.66 9.33
C ARG A 77 -20.86 -14.94 10.58
N TYR A 78 -19.56 -14.96 10.86
CA TYR A 78 -19.02 -14.55 12.17
C TYR A 78 -18.25 -13.23 12.14
N LEU A 79 -17.85 -12.76 10.97
CA LEU A 79 -17.12 -11.52 10.76
C LEU A 79 -17.76 -10.67 9.65
N PRO A 80 -19.10 -10.47 9.65
CA PRO A 80 -19.75 -9.66 8.63
C PRO A 80 -19.26 -8.21 8.74
N GLY A 81 -18.77 -7.66 7.63
CA GLY A 81 -18.25 -6.29 7.58
C GLY A 81 -16.91 -6.08 8.28
N ALA A 82 -16.20 -7.16 8.64
CA ALA A 82 -14.81 -7.04 9.05
C ALA A 82 -13.97 -6.49 7.89
N GLY A 83 -12.98 -5.66 8.24
CA GLY A 83 -12.05 -5.05 7.30
C GLY A 83 -10.60 -5.24 7.73
N LEU A 84 -9.71 -4.95 6.79
CA LEU A 84 -8.27 -4.89 6.95
C LEU A 84 -7.81 -3.46 6.70
N ALA A 85 -7.26 -2.83 7.73
CA ALA A 85 -6.51 -1.60 7.59
C ALA A 85 -5.14 -1.92 6.98
N LEU A 86 -4.85 -1.35 5.82
CA LEU A 86 -3.59 -1.58 5.09
C LEU A 86 -2.99 -0.26 4.64
N GLU A 87 -1.74 -0.01 4.99
CA GLU A 87 -0.95 1.05 4.37
C GLU A 87 -0.43 0.51 3.03
N VAL A 88 -1.01 0.97 1.93
CA VAL A 88 -0.72 0.49 0.55
C VAL A 88 0.36 1.32 -0.16
N ALA A 89 0.72 2.43 0.47
CA ALA A 89 1.86 3.27 0.16
C ALA A 89 2.08 4.23 1.34
N PRO A 90 3.27 4.81 1.54
CA PRO A 90 3.55 5.61 2.72
C PRO A 90 2.63 6.83 2.82
N GLY A 91 1.88 6.91 3.92
CA GLY A 91 0.87 7.94 4.16
C GLY A 91 -0.48 7.70 3.47
N ILE A 92 -0.71 6.53 2.87
CA ILE A 92 -1.98 6.09 2.29
C ILE A 92 -2.43 4.80 2.97
N THR A 93 -3.25 4.93 4.00
CA THR A 93 -3.91 3.80 4.66
C THR A 93 -5.36 3.68 4.18
N VAL A 94 -5.76 2.46 3.83
CA VAL A 94 -7.12 2.15 3.37
C VAL A 94 -7.73 1.06 4.22
N GLU A 95 -9.04 1.16 4.48
CA GLU A 95 -9.83 0.11 5.09
C GLU A 95 -10.46 -0.74 3.98
N LEU A 96 -10.03 -1.99 3.87
CA LEU A 96 -10.46 -2.91 2.83
C LEU A 96 -11.41 -3.95 3.39
N PRO A 97 -12.54 -4.27 2.74
CA PRO A 97 -13.33 -5.44 3.10
C PRO A 97 -12.47 -6.70 2.94
N LEU A 98 -12.71 -7.73 3.77
CA LEU A 98 -12.03 -9.02 3.64
C LEU A 98 -12.49 -9.73 2.34
N THR A 99 -11.78 -9.46 1.26
CA THR A 99 -11.98 -10.04 -0.08
C THR A 99 -10.68 -10.66 -0.57
N ARG A 100 -10.76 -11.38 -1.69
CA ARG A 100 -9.56 -11.85 -2.41
C ARG A 100 -8.58 -10.72 -2.70
N ASP A 101 -9.06 -9.57 -3.16
CA ASP A 101 -8.21 -8.40 -3.47
C ASP A 101 -7.47 -7.88 -2.22
N ALA A 102 -8.12 -7.87 -1.05
CA ALA A 102 -7.46 -7.51 0.20
C ALA A 102 -6.36 -8.50 0.61
N VAL A 103 -6.57 -9.80 0.34
CA VAL A 103 -5.52 -10.83 0.52
C VAL A 103 -4.34 -10.56 -0.42
N GLY A 104 -4.62 -10.25 -1.69
CA GLY A 104 -3.59 -9.93 -2.68
C GLY A 104 -2.77 -8.70 -2.30
N LEU A 105 -3.43 -7.60 -1.93
CA LEU A 105 -2.75 -6.37 -1.50
C LEU A 105 -1.91 -6.60 -0.23
N ALA A 106 -2.44 -7.29 0.78
CA ALA A 106 -1.68 -7.59 1.99
C ALA A 106 -0.48 -8.53 1.74
N LEU A 107 -0.61 -9.46 0.79
CA LEU A 107 0.49 -10.31 0.34
C LEU A 107 1.56 -9.48 -0.37
N ALA A 108 1.17 -8.54 -1.24
CA ALA A 108 2.09 -7.66 -1.93
C ALA A 108 2.92 -6.81 -0.95
N GLU A 109 2.30 -6.20 0.05
CA GLU A 109 3.01 -5.46 1.11
C GLU A 109 4.02 -6.35 1.85
N ALA A 110 3.66 -7.61 2.12
CA ALA A 110 4.57 -8.55 2.76
C ALA A 110 5.76 -8.94 1.85
N HIS A 111 5.56 -9.05 0.54
CA HIS A 111 6.64 -9.23 -0.43
C HIS A 111 7.55 -8.00 -0.51
N GLN A 112 6.98 -6.80 -0.62
CA GLN A 112 7.72 -5.54 -0.68
C GLN A 112 8.55 -5.33 0.59
N SER A 113 7.97 -5.57 1.77
CA SER A 113 8.68 -5.51 3.06
C SER A 113 9.86 -6.49 3.15
N ALA A 114 9.78 -7.63 2.46
CA ALA A 114 10.86 -8.60 2.34
C ALA A 114 11.90 -8.24 1.24
N GLY A 115 11.74 -7.11 0.54
CA GLY A 115 12.58 -6.68 -0.58
C GLY A 115 12.28 -7.37 -1.91
N ASP A 116 11.20 -8.14 -1.98
CA ASP A 116 10.79 -8.91 -3.17
C ASP A 116 9.75 -8.13 -3.99
N VAL A 117 10.18 -6.96 -4.49
CA VAL A 117 9.33 -5.99 -5.19
C VAL A 117 8.71 -6.58 -6.47
N VAL A 118 9.42 -7.50 -7.13
CA VAL A 118 8.92 -8.18 -8.34
C VAL A 118 7.70 -9.03 -8.00
N ALA A 119 7.79 -9.89 -6.98
CA ALA A 119 6.67 -10.72 -6.57
C ALA A 119 5.50 -9.89 -6.03
N ALA A 120 5.78 -8.78 -5.33
CA ALA A 120 4.74 -7.84 -4.90
C ALA A 120 3.97 -7.30 -6.12
N CYS A 121 4.69 -6.85 -7.15
CA CYS A 121 4.13 -6.34 -8.39
C CYS A 121 3.27 -7.38 -9.11
N ASP A 122 3.78 -8.61 -9.26
CA ASP A 122 3.07 -9.71 -9.92
C ASP A 122 1.73 -10.05 -9.23
N VAL A 123 1.65 -9.91 -7.91
CA VAL A 123 0.40 -10.12 -7.15
C VAL A 123 -0.59 -8.98 -7.43
N VAL A 124 -0.16 -7.71 -7.37
CA VAL A 124 -1.09 -6.58 -7.56
C VAL A 124 -1.56 -6.46 -9.00
N GLU A 125 -0.75 -6.85 -10.00
CA GLU A 125 -1.19 -6.92 -11.41
C GLU A 125 -2.36 -7.90 -11.63
N GLN A 126 -2.58 -8.84 -10.70
CA GLN A 126 -3.69 -9.81 -10.73
C GLN A 126 -4.90 -9.40 -9.87
N VAL A 127 -4.78 -8.36 -9.04
CA VAL A 127 -5.87 -7.80 -8.24
C VAL A 127 -6.84 -7.04 -9.15
N THR A 128 -8.13 -6.98 -8.79
CA THR A 128 -9.11 -6.19 -9.55
C THR A 128 -8.67 -4.72 -9.66
N PRO A 129 -8.63 -4.13 -10.88
CA PRO A 129 -8.25 -2.74 -11.06
C PRO A 129 -9.12 -1.78 -10.22
N SER A 130 -8.44 -0.95 -9.42
CA SER A 130 -9.05 0.06 -8.55
C SER A 130 -8.03 1.17 -8.27
N THR A 131 -8.46 2.30 -7.70
CA THR A 131 -7.54 3.38 -7.29
C THR A 131 -6.53 2.89 -6.26
N VAL A 132 -6.93 1.99 -5.35
CA VAL A 132 -6.04 1.39 -4.34
C VAL A 132 -4.97 0.53 -5.00
N ALA A 133 -5.38 -0.35 -5.92
CA ALA A 133 -4.42 -1.16 -6.68
C ALA A 133 -3.48 -0.29 -7.54
N ALA A 134 -3.99 0.81 -8.09
CA ALA A 134 -3.18 1.77 -8.84
C ALA A 134 -2.14 2.47 -7.95
N VAL A 135 -2.49 2.82 -6.70
CA VAL A 135 -1.52 3.41 -5.74
C VAL A 135 -0.39 2.43 -5.47
N SER A 136 -0.72 1.19 -5.12
CA SER A 136 0.28 0.15 -4.85
C SER A 136 1.15 -0.14 -6.09
N LEU A 137 0.55 -0.34 -7.27
CA LEU A 137 1.31 -0.53 -8.52
C LEU A 137 2.20 0.66 -8.89
N ALA A 138 1.73 1.89 -8.70
CA ALA A 138 2.52 3.07 -9.03
C ALA A 138 3.79 3.19 -8.15
N GLU A 139 3.74 2.73 -6.91
CA GLU A 139 4.92 2.62 -6.05
C GLU A 139 5.83 1.46 -6.48
N LEU A 140 5.28 0.27 -6.65
CA LEU A 140 6.04 -0.92 -7.04
C LEU A 140 6.73 -0.77 -8.41
N TYR A 141 6.07 -0.14 -9.38
CA TYR A 141 6.69 0.20 -10.67
C TYR A 141 7.79 1.24 -10.50
N ALA A 142 7.60 2.26 -9.66
CA ALA A 142 8.62 3.29 -9.41
C ALA A 142 9.88 2.68 -8.77
N GLU A 143 9.73 1.80 -7.78
CA GLU A 143 10.85 1.10 -7.14
C GLU A 143 11.67 0.24 -8.11
N GLN A 144 11.00 -0.31 -9.13
CA GLN A 144 11.64 -1.08 -10.21
C GLN A 144 12.18 -0.21 -11.35
N GLY A 145 11.96 1.11 -11.32
CA GLY A 145 12.32 2.01 -12.42
C GLY A 145 11.46 1.83 -13.67
N ARG A 146 10.28 1.21 -13.56
CA ARG A 146 9.27 1.02 -14.62
C ARG A 146 8.48 2.32 -14.85
N TRP A 147 9.20 3.38 -15.21
CA TRP A 147 8.65 4.74 -15.27
C TRP A 147 7.56 4.91 -16.34
N GLN A 148 7.66 4.18 -17.45
CA GLN A 148 6.65 4.27 -18.51
C GLN A 148 5.31 3.70 -18.04
N GLU A 149 5.34 2.63 -17.27
CA GLU A 149 4.16 2.01 -16.67
C GLU A 149 3.53 2.91 -15.61
N VAL A 150 4.32 3.62 -14.80
CA VAL A 150 3.79 4.66 -13.89
C VAL A 150 3.09 5.76 -14.68
N ILE A 151 3.68 6.24 -15.79
CA ILE A 151 3.08 7.28 -16.63
C ILE A 151 1.77 6.79 -17.25
N ALA A 152 1.74 5.56 -17.78
CA ALA A 152 0.54 4.98 -18.38
C ALA A 152 -0.57 4.78 -17.34
N LEU A 153 -0.25 4.23 -16.16
CA LEU A 153 -1.18 3.96 -15.07
C LEU A 153 -1.81 5.24 -14.51
N THR A 154 -1.08 6.35 -14.53
CA THR A 154 -1.50 7.63 -13.95
C THR A 154 -2.06 8.62 -14.99
N ASP A 155 -2.27 8.18 -16.22
CA ASP A 155 -2.78 9.05 -17.27
C ASP A 155 -4.22 9.50 -16.99
N GLY A 156 -4.49 10.79 -17.18
CA GLY A 156 -5.80 11.39 -16.93
C GLY A 156 -6.19 11.56 -15.45
N VAL A 157 -5.35 11.19 -14.48
CA VAL A 157 -5.66 11.36 -13.05
C VAL A 157 -5.79 12.84 -12.67
N THR A 158 -6.81 13.15 -11.86
CA THR A 158 -7.11 14.48 -11.29
C THR A 158 -7.08 14.43 -9.76
N ASN A 159 -6.77 15.55 -9.09
CA ASN A 159 -6.67 15.57 -7.63
C ASN A 159 -8.05 15.63 -6.96
N GLU A 160 -8.58 14.46 -6.61
CA GLU A 160 -9.93 14.26 -6.06
C GLU A 160 -9.89 13.81 -4.61
N ASP A 161 -8.91 12.99 -4.25
CA ASP A 161 -8.64 12.45 -2.93
C ASP A 161 -7.13 12.32 -2.66
N GLU A 162 -6.78 11.66 -1.56
CA GLU A 162 -5.39 11.42 -1.14
C GLU A 162 -4.68 10.44 -2.08
N ALA A 163 -5.38 9.39 -2.52
CA ALA A 163 -4.85 8.38 -3.43
C ALA A 163 -4.52 8.96 -4.81
N THR A 164 -5.42 9.75 -5.39
CA THR A 164 -5.18 10.44 -6.67
C THR A 164 -4.11 11.52 -6.57
N MET A 165 -4.00 12.22 -5.43
CA MET A 165 -2.86 13.10 -5.16
C MET A 165 -1.54 12.32 -5.15
N PHE A 166 -1.49 11.16 -4.49
CA PHE A 166 -0.32 10.29 -4.48
C PHE A 166 0.06 9.86 -5.91
N LEU A 167 -0.91 9.41 -6.70
CA LEU A 167 -0.70 9.02 -8.10
C LEU A 167 -0.13 10.16 -8.96
N LEU A 168 -0.58 11.40 -8.74
CA LEU A 168 -0.01 12.57 -9.43
C LEU A 168 1.44 12.84 -9.06
N VAL A 169 1.83 12.57 -7.80
CA VAL A 169 3.23 12.68 -7.36
C VAL A 169 4.08 11.59 -8.01
N GLN A 170 3.61 10.35 -8.05
CA GLN A 170 4.29 9.24 -8.75
C GLN A 170 4.44 9.53 -10.25
N ARG A 171 3.38 10.06 -10.89
CA ARG A 171 3.41 10.52 -12.28
C ARG A 171 4.52 11.54 -12.51
N ALA A 172 4.63 12.53 -11.63
CA ALA A 172 5.64 13.58 -11.75
C ALA A 172 7.06 13.03 -11.62
N ALA A 173 7.29 12.15 -10.65
CA ALA A 173 8.57 11.46 -10.49
C ALA A 173 8.93 10.69 -11.78
N ALA A 174 8.01 9.90 -12.32
CA ALA A 174 8.23 9.15 -13.55
C ALA A 174 8.48 10.07 -14.79
N LEU A 175 7.71 11.14 -14.95
CA LEU A 175 7.91 12.14 -16.01
C LEU A 175 9.28 12.81 -15.89
N ARG A 176 9.74 13.13 -14.67
CA ARG A 176 11.07 13.70 -14.46
C ARG A 176 12.16 12.69 -14.83
N GLN A 177 12.04 11.44 -14.38
CA GLN A 177 13.03 10.38 -14.65
C GLN A 177 13.14 10.05 -16.14
N THR A 178 12.06 10.23 -16.90
CA THR A 178 12.04 10.04 -18.36
C THR A 178 12.43 11.30 -19.14
N GLY A 179 12.94 12.34 -18.49
CA GLY A 179 13.45 13.55 -19.14
C GLY A 179 12.37 14.58 -19.53
N SER A 180 11.19 14.52 -18.91
CA SER A 180 10.06 15.42 -19.15
C SER A 180 9.72 16.30 -17.92
N PRO A 181 10.66 17.08 -17.35
CA PRO A 181 10.42 17.85 -16.14
C PRO A 181 9.35 18.92 -16.28
N GLY A 182 9.14 19.45 -17.49
CA GLY A 182 8.05 20.40 -17.77
C GLY A 182 6.67 19.79 -17.52
N ALA A 183 6.46 18.54 -17.93
CA ALA A 183 5.23 17.78 -17.68
C ALA A 183 5.11 17.36 -16.21
N ALA A 184 6.23 16.98 -15.58
CA ALA A 184 6.27 16.68 -14.15
C ALA A 184 5.76 17.85 -13.31
N ARG A 185 6.18 19.08 -13.62
CA ARG A 185 5.68 20.27 -12.93
C ARG A 185 4.17 20.47 -13.07
N GLU A 186 3.58 20.21 -14.24
CA GLU A 186 2.14 20.37 -14.41
C GLU A 186 1.37 19.32 -13.59
N ALA A 187 1.86 18.08 -13.51
CA ALA A 187 1.30 17.06 -12.61
C ALA A 187 1.39 17.51 -11.14
N LEU A 188 2.51 18.08 -10.71
CA LEU A 188 2.70 18.57 -9.33
C LEU A 188 1.89 19.83 -9.02
N LYS A 189 1.63 20.66 -10.02
CA LYS A 189 0.73 21.81 -9.89
C LYS A 189 -0.70 21.33 -9.61
N GLU A 190 -1.17 20.27 -10.27
CA GLU A 190 -2.45 19.64 -9.97
C GLU A 190 -2.43 18.94 -8.60
N ALA A 191 -1.37 18.20 -8.27
CA ALA A 191 -1.22 17.55 -6.96
C ALA A 191 -1.26 18.55 -5.79
N LEU A 192 -0.68 19.74 -5.96
CA LEU A 192 -0.62 20.79 -4.94
C LEU A 192 -1.76 21.82 -5.03
N ARG A 193 -2.76 21.59 -5.90
CA ARG A 193 -3.90 22.52 -6.09
C ARG A 193 -4.72 22.68 -4.81
N LEU A 194 -4.97 21.58 -4.09
CA LEU A 194 -5.78 21.56 -2.88
C LEU A 194 -4.91 21.63 -1.61
N ARG A 195 -5.01 22.74 -0.88
CA ARG A 195 -4.23 22.95 0.36
C ARG A 195 -4.75 22.17 1.56
N SER A 196 -5.98 21.66 1.49
CA SER A 196 -6.63 20.85 2.54
C SER A 196 -6.09 19.42 2.62
N ARG A 197 -5.27 18.99 1.66
CA ARG A 197 -4.65 17.65 1.68
C ARG A 197 -3.70 17.50 2.88
N PRO A 198 -3.54 16.26 3.39
CA PRO A 198 -2.64 15.96 4.49
C PRO A 198 -1.25 16.56 4.28
N ALA A 199 -0.64 17.05 5.37
CA ALA A 199 0.67 17.69 5.31
C ALA A 199 1.72 16.77 4.72
N GLU A 200 1.69 15.48 5.07
CA GLU A 200 2.63 14.47 4.61
C GLU A 200 2.63 14.32 3.08
N LEU A 201 1.45 14.23 2.45
CA LEU A 201 1.35 14.16 0.99
C LEU A 201 1.78 15.48 0.33
N ARG A 202 1.45 16.62 0.95
CA ARG A 202 1.93 17.92 0.46
C ARG A 202 3.45 18.02 0.53
N HIS A 203 4.08 17.53 1.59
CA HIS A 203 5.53 17.52 1.76
C HIS A 203 6.20 16.63 0.70
N ARG A 204 5.66 15.43 0.46
CA ARG A 204 6.10 14.55 -0.64
C ARG A 204 6.06 15.28 -1.99
N ALA A 205 4.94 15.91 -2.30
CA ALA A 205 4.77 16.66 -3.55
C ALA A 205 5.71 17.87 -3.66
N LEU A 206 5.98 18.58 -2.56
CA LEU A 206 6.92 19.71 -2.54
C LEU A 206 8.36 19.25 -2.77
N ILE A 207 8.78 18.15 -2.17
CA ILE A 207 10.11 17.57 -2.39
C ILE A 207 10.25 17.11 -3.86
N GLU A 208 9.25 16.42 -4.39
CA GLU A 208 9.27 15.99 -5.80
C GLU A 208 9.30 17.18 -6.77
N ARG A 209 8.62 18.29 -6.41
CA ARG A 209 8.71 19.54 -7.17
C ARG A 209 10.04 20.23 -7.05
N ALA A 210 10.71 20.15 -5.89
CA ALA A 210 12.06 20.64 -5.74
C ALA A 210 13.04 19.88 -6.65
N TYR A 211 12.98 18.54 -6.68
CA TYR A 211 13.78 17.74 -7.63
C TYR A 211 13.47 18.11 -9.09
N THR A 212 12.19 18.33 -9.41
CA THR A 212 11.78 18.79 -10.74
C THR A 212 12.37 20.15 -11.09
N TYR A 213 12.37 21.11 -10.17
CA TYR A 213 13.00 22.41 -10.37
C TYR A 213 14.52 22.30 -10.53
N LEU A 214 15.18 21.41 -9.79
CA LEU A 214 16.62 21.18 -9.93
C LEU A 214 16.97 20.62 -11.31
N ALA A 215 16.20 19.67 -11.83
CA ALA A 215 16.35 19.16 -13.20
C ALA A 215 16.25 20.26 -14.27
N GLU A 216 15.61 21.39 -13.94
CA GLU A 216 15.45 22.55 -14.82
C GLU A 216 16.34 23.73 -14.45
N ASN A 217 17.32 23.52 -13.57
CA ASN A 217 18.23 24.56 -13.05
C ASN A 217 17.51 25.72 -12.31
N LYS A 218 16.29 25.51 -11.82
CA LYS A 218 15.47 26.50 -11.08
C LYS A 218 15.72 26.46 -9.57
N ARG A 219 16.98 26.63 -9.18
CA ARG A 219 17.48 26.42 -7.80
C ARG A 219 16.75 27.20 -6.71
N ALA A 220 16.45 28.49 -6.96
CA ALA A 220 15.73 29.33 -5.99
C ALA A 220 14.32 28.81 -5.69
N MET A 221 13.65 28.24 -6.69
CA MET A 221 12.31 27.65 -6.54
C MET A 221 12.38 26.33 -5.78
N ALA A 222 13.38 25.49 -6.08
CA ALA A 222 13.64 24.26 -5.33
C ALA A 222 13.87 24.54 -3.84
N ARG A 223 14.78 25.48 -3.53
CA ARG A 223 15.07 25.90 -2.15
C ARG A 223 13.82 26.36 -1.41
N LYS A 224 12.98 27.18 -2.04
CA LYS A 224 11.73 27.67 -1.45
C LYS A 224 10.76 26.53 -1.07
N ASP A 225 10.63 25.50 -1.91
CA ASP A 225 9.76 24.37 -1.62
C ASP A 225 10.31 23.52 -0.46
N LEU A 226 11.63 23.28 -0.42
CA LEU A 226 12.28 22.54 0.64
C LEU A 226 12.27 23.29 1.99
N GLU A 227 12.49 24.60 1.99
CA GLU A 227 12.39 25.43 3.20
C GLU A 227 10.97 25.41 3.78
N LYS A 228 9.94 25.31 2.92
CA LYS A 228 8.57 25.16 3.38
C LYS A 228 8.35 23.82 4.10
N VAL A 229 8.90 22.72 3.56
CA VAL A 229 8.84 21.42 4.23
C VAL A 229 9.64 21.46 5.54
N LEU A 230 10.85 22.01 5.53
CA LEU A 230 11.71 22.17 6.71
C LEU A 230 11.02 22.95 7.84
N ALA A 231 10.27 24.00 7.51
CA ALA A 231 9.54 24.80 8.49
C ALA A 231 8.34 24.07 9.11
N GLU A 232 7.70 23.15 8.37
CA GLU A 232 6.55 22.36 8.84
C GLU A 232 7.00 21.05 9.52
N ASN A 233 8.03 20.37 9.01
CA ASN A 233 8.57 19.11 9.50
C ASN A 233 10.04 18.95 9.07
N SER A 234 10.98 19.28 9.97
CA SER A 234 12.42 19.21 9.68
C SER A 234 13.00 17.81 9.58
N THR A 235 12.24 16.78 10.00
CA THR A 235 12.64 15.38 9.96
C THR A 235 11.87 14.58 8.91
N TYR A 236 11.21 15.26 7.96
CA TYR A 236 10.44 14.59 6.92
C TYR A 236 11.36 13.69 6.07
N PRO A 237 10.98 12.41 5.81
CA PRO A 237 11.80 11.49 5.02
C PRO A 237 12.14 12.06 3.63
N GLY A 238 13.42 11.97 3.22
CA GLY A 238 13.88 12.47 1.93
C GLY A 238 14.20 13.97 1.88
N LEU A 239 13.88 14.74 2.93
CA LEU A 239 14.15 16.19 2.97
C LEU A 239 15.65 16.48 3.03
N ALA A 240 16.38 15.76 3.89
CA ALA A 240 17.82 16.00 4.09
C ALA A 240 18.60 15.72 2.80
N GLU A 241 18.25 14.64 2.10
CA GLU A 241 18.79 14.27 0.79
C GLU A 241 18.48 15.36 -0.24
N ALA A 242 17.22 15.80 -0.31
CA ALA A 242 16.83 16.85 -1.25
C ALA A 242 17.54 18.20 -0.99
N MET A 243 17.79 18.54 0.28
CA MET A 243 18.53 19.73 0.65
C MET A 243 20.01 19.63 0.30
N ALA A 244 20.62 18.45 0.38
CA ALA A 244 22.02 18.22 0.02
C ALA A 244 22.28 18.41 -1.48
N GLU A 245 21.27 18.21 -2.33
CA GLU A 245 21.32 18.47 -3.78
C GLU A 245 21.31 19.98 -4.11
N LEU A 246 21.03 20.85 -3.14
CA LEU A 246 21.16 22.29 -3.35
C LEU A 246 22.64 22.67 -3.39
N PRO A 247 23.11 23.39 -4.42
CA PRO A 247 24.47 23.90 -4.42
C PRO A 247 24.68 24.92 -3.29
N PRO A 248 25.93 25.07 -2.80
CA PRO A 248 26.26 26.09 -1.81
C PRO A 248 25.91 27.49 -2.34
N SER A 249 25.53 28.36 -1.42
CA SER A 249 25.10 29.74 -1.73
C SER A 249 26.27 30.62 -2.14
#